data_AF-A0A075AZ54-F1
#
_entry.id   AF-A0A075AZ54-F1
#
_cell.length_a   1.000
_cell.length_b   1.000
_cell.length_c   1.000
_cell.angle_alpha   90.00
_cell.angle_beta   90.00
_cell.angle_gamma   90.00
#
_symmetry.space_group_name_H-M   'P 1'
#
loop_
_entity.id
_entity.type
_entity.pdbx_description
1 polymer ?
#
loop_
_entity_poly.entity_id
_entity_poly.type
_entity_poly.pdbx_seq_one_letter_code
_entity_poly.pdbx_strand_id
1 'polypeptide(L)'
;MEHDPLTACSQESFLAIVTESGEPFDYDVLSEVPKPQHFLTQCIHTSSKNSLMSTSLNDREKARLHSVSINYSGAFLNVVPIKSLGLAIESKVFSAALRLRLGLTQYQKSSICPVCFCHSDEMGDHSIACASAERIERHNDIVRVSAAVVRDVGARVDLEPSRLFPDDKKRPDFTIASWNGEFTAFDVSVVSPFTSSNPGKAAGNIGAHLNFAAIKMEEKYSEELSVLGAGFIPLIFDALGGFP
;
A
#
# COMPACT_ATOMS: atom_id res chain seq x y z
N MET A 1 52.02 22.02 29.71
CA MET A 1 51.56 22.19 28.31
C MET A 1 50.63 21.01 28.07
N GLU A 2 49.41 21.13 28.58
CA GLU A 2 48.39 20.08 28.55
C GLU A 2 47.75 20.07 27.16
N HIS A 3 47.78 18.92 26.51
CA HIS A 3 47.05 18.68 25.27
C HIS A 3 45.64 18.21 25.65
N ASP A 4 44.66 19.08 25.44
CA ASP A 4 43.23 18.79 25.55
C ASP A 4 42.78 17.91 24.37
N PRO A 5 42.25 16.69 24.60
CA PRO A 5 41.91 15.75 23.53
C PRO A 5 40.47 15.93 22.99
N LEU A 6 39.78 17.04 23.28
CA LEU A 6 38.35 17.20 22.94
C LEU A 6 38.05 17.80 21.55
N THR A 7 39.04 18.01 20.69
CA THR A 7 38.81 18.66 19.39
C THR A 7 38.94 17.71 18.21
N ALA A 8 37.98 16.80 18.06
CA ALA A 8 37.57 16.23 16.76
C ALA A 8 36.42 15.20 16.93
N CYS A 9 35.31 15.59 17.56
CA CYS A 9 34.03 14.95 17.22
C CYS A 9 33.49 15.72 16.02
N SER A 10 33.71 15.18 14.82
CA SER A 10 33.01 15.64 13.62
C SER A 10 31.52 15.75 13.95
N GLN A 11 30.91 16.90 13.67
CA GLN A 11 29.47 17.09 13.75
C GLN A 11 28.79 16.06 12.84
N GLU A 12 28.53 14.86 13.35
CA GLU A 12 27.42 14.06 12.89
C GLU A 12 26.21 14.97 13.08
N SER A 13 25.59 15.37 11.98
CA SER A 13 24.34 16.12 12.02
C SER A 13 23.32 15.21 12.70
N PHE A 14 23.18 15.35 14.02
CA PHE A 14 22.12 14.69 14.76
C PHE A 14 20.82 15.08 14.08
N LEU A 15 20.05 14.08 13.69
CA LEU A 15 18.78 14.29 13.03
C LEU A 15 17.91 15.18 13.93
N ALA A 16 17.60 16.39 13.47
CA ALA A 16 16.76 17.31 14.22
C ALA A 16 15.41 16.62 14.49
N ILE A 17 15.05 16.48 15.78
CA ILE A 17 13.77 15.90 16.18
C ILE A 17 12.69 16.92 15.83
N VAL A 18 11.64 16.46 15.15
CA VAL A 18 10.49 17.28 14.76
C VAL A 18 9.20 16.67 15.29
N THR A 19 8.21 17.52 15.52
CA THR A 19 6.85 17.10 15.87
C THR A 19 6.16 16.42 14.67
N GLU A 20 4.96 15.85 14.88
CA GLU A 20 4.17 15.30 13.77
C GLU A 20 3.83 16.33 12.68
N SER A 21 3.74 17.62 13.04
CA SER A 21 3.54 18.72 12.09
C SER A 21 4.81 19.15 11.35
N GLY A 22 5.97 18.57 11.69
CA GLY A 22 7.27 18.91 11.09
C GLY A 22 7.97 20.11 11.72
N GLU A 23 7.44 20.65 12.82
CA GLU A 23 8.06 21.76 13.56
C GLU A 23 9.22 21.27 14.44
N PRO A 24 10.24 22.10 14.72
CA PRO A 24 11.30 21.75 15.64
C PRO A 24 10.75 21.31 17.01
N PHE A 25 11.30 20.22 17.54
CA PHE A 25 10.88 19.71 18.84
C PHE A 25 11.29 20.65 19.98
N ASP A 26 10.30 21.11 20.75
CA ASP A 26 10.49 21.85 21.98
C ASP A 26 10.47 20.89 23.19
N TYR A 27 11.56 20.87 23.94
CA TYR A 27 11.70 20.00 25.11
C TYR A 27 10.80 20.42 26.28
N ASP A 28 10.37 21.68 26.34
CA ASP A 28 9.53 22.18 27.44
C ASP A 28 8.14 21.52 27.43
N VAL A 29 7.66 21.13 26.23
CA VAL A 29 6.40 20.39 26.02
C VAL A 29 6.40 19.03 26.71
N LEU A 30 7.56 18.41 26.94
CA LEU A 30 7.63 17.09 27.60
C LEU A 30 7.05 17.11 29.02
N SER A 31 7.09 18.25 29.70
CA SER A 31 6.53 18.41 31.05
C SER A 31 5.00 18.40 31.08
N GLU A 32 4.37 18.70 29.94
CA GLU A 32 2.92 18.87 29.80
C GLU A 32 2.22 17.62 29.22
N VAL A 33 3.00 16.70 28.62
CA VAL A 33 2.46 15.52 27.93
C VAL A 33 2.31 14.32 28.90
N PRO A 34 1.14 13.65 28.97
CA PRO A 34 0.90 12.54 29.89
C PRO A 34 1.81 11.31 29.70
N LYS A 35 2.38 11.13 28.50
CA LYS A 35 3.27 10.02 28.13
C LYS A 35 4.50 10.52 27.37
N PRO A 36 5.46 11.17 28.05
CA PRO A 36 6.58 11.86 27.40
C PRO A 36 7.43 10.95 26.51
N GLN A 37 7.68 9.69 26.95
CA GLN A 37 8.44 8.71 26.16
C GLN A 37 7.75 8.35 24.84
N HIS A 38 6.43 8.15 24.87
CA HIS A 38 5.67 7.77 23.67
C HIS A 38 5.69 8.92 22.65
N PHE A 39 5.44 10.13 23.13
CA PHE A 39 5.49 11.33 22.32
C PHE A 39 6.86 11.55 21.67
N LEU A 40 7.95 11.43 22.44
CA LEU A 40 9.31 11.54 21.92
C LEU A 40 9.60 10.46 20.86
N THR A 41 9.14 9.23 21.10
CA THR A 41 9.29 8.12 20.14
C THR A 41 8.60 8.43 18.81
N GLN A 42 7.38 8.99 18.85
CA GLN A 42 6.66 9.43 17.65
C GLN A 42 7.42 10.53 16.90
N CYS A 43 7.95 11.52 17.62
CA CYS A 43 8.74 12.61 17.02
C CYS A 43 10.01 12.07 16.33
N ILE A 44 10.75 11.16 16.96
CA ILE A 44 11.92 10.51 16.36
C ILE A 44 11.55 9.71 15.12
N HIS A 45 10.45 8.95 15.15
CA HIS A 45 9.97 8.21 13.99
C HIS A 45 9.59 9.14 12.83
N THR A 46 8.92 10.26 13.12
CA THR A 46 8.57 11.28 12.12
C THR A 46 9.80 11.91 11.50
N SER A 47 10.78 12.36 12.31
CA SER A 47 12.05 12.87 11.79
C SER A 47 12.76 11.83 10.91
N SER A 48 12.82 10.58 11.36
CA SER A 48 13.48 9.50 10.63
C SER A 48 12.80 9.24 9.28
N LYS A 49 11.47 9.24 9.25
CA LYS A 49 10.69 9.14 8.01
C LYS A 49 10.99 10.30 7.07
N ASN A 50 10.98 11.54 7.57
CA ASN A 50 11.25 12.73 6.76
C ASN A 50 12.68 12.72 6.19
N SER A 51 13.64 12.28 6.99
CA SER A 51 15.03 12.07 6.54
C SER A 51 15.12 11.02 5.44
N LEU A 52 14.52 9.84 5.63
CA LEU A 52 14.50 8.80 4.60
C LEU A 52 13.86 9.27 3.30
N MET A 53 12.74 9.99 3.37
CA MET A 53 12.06 10.53 2.19
C MET A 53 12.91 11.57 1.45
N SER A 54 13.55 12.48 2.18
CA SER A 54 14.37 13.55 1.59
C SER A 54 15.73 13.08 1.05
N THR A 55 16.31 12.06 1.68
CA THR A 55 17.60 11.46 1.27
C THR A 55 17.46 10.40 0.19
N SER A 56 16.25 9.91 -0.09
CA SER A 56 16.02 8.88 -1.11
C SER A 56 16.38 9.39 -2.52
N LEU A 57 17.47 8.86 -3.07
CA LEU A 57 18.06 9.37 -4.32
C LEU A 57 17.39 8.84 -5.60
N ASN A 58 16.69 7.70 -5.54
CA ASN A 58 16.06 7.11 -6.72
C ASN A 58 14.54 7.01 -6.58
N ASP A 59 13.85 7.09 -7.72
CA ASP A 59 12.38 7.12 -7.78
C ASP A 59 11.77 5.81 -7.29
N ARG A 60 12.46 4.68 -7.47
CA ARG A 60 12.01 3.38 -6.97
C ARG A 60 11.89 3.38 -5.44
N GLU A 61 12.92 3.86 -4.74
CA GLU A 61 12.93 3.93 -3.28
C GLU A 61 11.92 4.96 -2.77
N LYS A 62 11.74 6.09 -3.45
CA LYS A 62 10.66 7.04 -3.13
C LYS A 62 9.29 6.37 -3.27
N ALA A 63 9.05 5.68 -4.39
CA ALA A 63 7.79 4.96 -4.63
C ALA A 63 7.53 3.89 -3.56
N ARG A 64 8.57 3.12 -3.18
CA ARG A 64 8.49 2.16 -2.07
C ARG A 64 8.15 2.85 -0.76
N LEU A 65 8.89 3.90 -0.37
CA LEU A 65 8.70 4.61 0.89
C LEU A 65 7.30 5.25 0.97
N HIS A 66 6.81 5.83 -0.12
CA HIS A 66 5.46 6.35 -0.22
C HIS A 66 4.43 5.25 -0.06
N SER A 67 4.60 4.12 -0.74
CA SER A 67 3.70 2.99 -0.69
C SER A 67 3.62 2.33 0.70
N VAL A 68 4.76 2.11 1.37
CA VAL A 68 4.78 1.58 2.76
C VAL A 68 4.37 2.62 3.82
N SER A 69 4.15 3.87 3.41
CA SER A 69 3.58 4.94 4.23
C SER A 69 2.06 5.08 4.07
N ILE A 70 1.44 4.36 3.13
CA ILE A 70 -0.01 4.32 2.98
C ILE A 70 -0.62 3.61 4.19
N ASN A 71 -1.82 4.04 4.57
CA ASN A 71 -2.64 3.43 5.62
C ASN A 71 -2.71 1.91 5.41
N TYR A 72 -2.68 1.16 6.51
CA TYR A 72 -2.78 -0.30 6.55
C TYR A 72 -1.68 -1.10 5.83
N SER A 73 -0.69 -0.48 5.17
CA SER A 73 0.39 -1.21 4.47
C SER A 73 1.20 -2.18 5.36
N GLY A 74 1.24 -1.91 6.66
CA GLY A 74 1.91 -2.74 7.67
C GLY A 74 0.95 -3.63 8.47
N ALA A 75 -0.33 -3.70 8.14
CA ALA A 75 -1.33 -4.40 8.95
C ALA A 75 -0.97 -5.87 9.16
N PHE A 76 -0.42 -6.53 8.15
CA PHE A 76 0.01 -7.94 8.21
C PHE A 76 1.09 -8.23 9.27
N LEU A 77 1.79 -7.21 9.79
CA LEU A 77 2.79 -7.37 10.86
C LEU A 77 2.16 -7.51 12.24
N ASN A 78 0.91 -7.06 12.39
CA ASN A 78 0.22 -6.96 13.68
C ASN A 78 -0.96 -7.95 13.80
N VAL A 79 -1.23 -8.75 12.76
CA VAL A 79 -2.32 -9.73 12.77
C VAL A 79 -1.85 -11.07 13.34
N VAL A 80 -2.75 -11.74 14.05
CA VAL A 80 -2.53 -13.12 14.52
C VAL A 80 -2.84 -14.07 13.37
N PRO A 81 -1.90 -14.95 12.94
CA PRO A 81 -2.15 -15.88 11.85
C PRO A 81 -3.12 -17.00 12.28
N ILE A 82 -4.19 -17.21 11.49
CA ILE A 82 -5.19 -18.26 11.75
C ILE A 82 -5.12 -19.31 10.65
N LYS A 83 -4.24 -20.30 10.82
CA LYS A 83 -4.01 -21.36 9.83
C LYS A 83 -5.26 -22.16 9.47
N SER A 84 -6.14 -22.43 10.44
CA SER A 84 -7.37 -23.19 10.23
C SER A 84 -8.37 -22.52 9.29
N LEU A 85 -8.26 -21.20 9.10
CA LEU A 85 -9.10 -20.42 8.18
C LEU A 85 -8.36 -20.03 6.89
N GLY A 86 -7.13 -20.53 6.69
CA GLY A 86 -6.28 -20.09 5.58
C GLY A 86 -5.77 -18.65 5.72
N LEU A 87 -5.96 -18.00 6.87
CA LEU A 87 -5.55 -16.62 7.15
C LEU A 87 -4.14 -16.57 7.75
N ALA A 88 -3.20 -17.28 7.13
CA ALA A 88 -1.81 -17.34 7.58
C ALA A 88 -0.86 -17.26 6.39
N ILE A 89 0.12 -16.36 6.48
CA ILE A 89 1.15 -16.20 5.47
C ILE A 89 2.27 -17.21 5.75
N GLU A 90 2.71 -17.94 4.73
CA GLU A 90 3.87 -18.83 4.85
C GLU A 90 5.15 -18.04 5.18
N SER A 91 6.07 -18.65 5.94
CA SER A 91 7.31 -18.00 6.36
C SER A 91 8.12 -17.41 5.19
N LYS A 92 8.17 -18.10 4.05
CA LYS A 92 8.88 -17.62 2.85
C LYS A 92 8.22 -16.39 2.24
N VAL A 93 6.89 -16.38 2.17
CA VAL A 93 6.10 -15.25 1.64
C VAL A 93 6.20 -14.07 2.60
N PHE A 94 6.14 -14.32 3.91
CA PHE A 94 6.34 -13.29 4.94
C PHE A 94 7.73 -12.65 4.85
N SER A 95 8.78 -13.45 4.71
CA SER A 95 10.14 -12.96 4.50
C SER A 95 10.27 -12.13 3.21
N ALA A 96 9.65 -12.57 2.11
CA ALA A 96 9.66 -11.81 0.85
C ALA A 96 8.96 -10.45 0.99
N ALA A 97 7.77 -10.43 1.61
CA ALA A 97 7.01 -9.21 1.90
C ALA A 97 7.80 -8.25 2.81
N LEU A 98 8.48 -8.76 3.85
CA LEU A 98 9.35 -7.95 4.70
C LEU A 98 10.53 -7.34 3.93
N ARG A 99 11.20 -8.15 3.10
CA ARG A 99 12.32 -7.66 2.28
C ARG A 99 11.85 -6.57 1.31
N LEU A 100 10.67 -6.70 0.69
CA LEU A 100 10.08 -5.67 -0.16
C LEU A 100 9.80 -4.40 0.64
N ARG A 101 9.16 -4.54 1.81
CA ARG A 101 8.86 -3.42 2.70
C ARG A 101 10.11 -2.67 3.14
N LEU A 102 11.21 -3.39 3.38
CA LEU A 102 12.50 -2.83 3.83
C LEU A 102 13.40 -2.34 2.69
N GLY A 103 13.03 -2.57 1.42
CA GLY A 103 13.89 -2.20 0.28
C GLY A 103 15.09 -3.11 0.09
N LEU A 104 15.00 -4.36 0.52
CA LEU A 104 16.05 -5.37 0.35
C LEU A 104 15.84 -6.13 -0.96
N THR A 105 16.95 -6.61 -1.56
CA THR A 105 16.92 -7.46 -2.75
C THR A 105 16.07 -8.71 -2.51
N GLN A 106 15.33 -9.22 -3.48
CA GLN A 106 14.59 -10.49 -3.39
C GLN A 106 15.40 -11.65 -3.95
N TYR A 107 16.15 -11.40 -5.01
CA TYR A 107 16.89 -12.40 -5.75
C TYR A 107 18.38 -12.06 -5.78
N GLN A 108 19.22 -13.09 -5.92
CA GLN A 108 20.67 -12.93 -6.01
C GLN A 108 21.14 -12.33 -7.34
N LYS A 109 20.35 -12.54 -8.40
CA LYS A 109 20.62 -12.04 -9.74
C LYS A 109 19.32 -11.84 -10.50
N SER A 110 19.34 -10.91 -11.45
CA SER A 110 18.23 -10.76 -12.40
C SER A 110 18.06 -12.03 -13.26
N SER A 111 16.83 -12.28 -13.68
CA SER A 111 16.48 -13.49 -14.44
C SER A 111 15.28 -13.26 -15.35
N ILE A 112 14.83 -14.30 -16.04
CA ILE A 112 13.58 -14.27 -16.82
C ILE A 112 12.45 -14.78 -15.94
N CYS A 113 11.36 -14.01 -15.87
CA CYS A 113 10.16 -14.42 -15.18
C CYS A 113 9.60 -15.71 -15.80
N PRO A 114 9.37 -16.78 -15.02
CA PRO A 114 8.88 -18.04 -15.57
C PRO A 114 7.42 -17.99 -15.99
N VAL A 115 6.70 -16.92 -15.65
CA VAL A 115 5.25 -16.78 -15.90
C VAL A 115 4.99 -16.00 -17.20
N CYS A 116 5.58 -14.81 -17.32
CA CYS A 116 5.35 -13.93 -18.48
C CYS A 116 6.55 -13.84 -19.43
N PHE A 117 7.66 -14.52 -19.12
CA PHE A 117 8.90 -14.53 -19.91
C PHE A 117 9.56 -13.16 -20.12
N CYS A 118 9.20 -12.15 -19.33
CA CYS A 118 9.86 -10.85 -19.32
C CYS A 118 11.05 -10.81 -18.37
N HIS A 119 11.88 -9.77 -18.48
CA HIS A 119 12.96 -9.52 -17.52
C HIS A 119 12.42 -9.29 -16.11
N SER A 120 13.03 -9.96 -15.13
CA SER A 120 12.76 -9.83 -13.70
C SER A 120 14.01 -9.36 -12.98
N ASP A 121 13.88 -8.23 -12.31
CA ASP A 121 14.94 -7.59 -11.54
C ASP A 121 15.24 -8.32 -10.23
N GLU A 122 16.35 -7.94 -9.58
CA GLU A 122 16.79 -8.50 -8.30
C GLU A 122 15.98 -8.01 -7.11
N MET A 123 15.33 -6.85 -7.22
CA MET A 123 14.57 -6.24 -6.15
C MET A 123 13.15 -6.82 -6.04
N GLY A 124 12.73 -7.62 -7.01
CA GLY A 124 11.43 -8.28 -7.07
C GLY A 124 10.29 -7.36 -7.50
N ASP A 125 10.59 -6.24 -8.14
CA ASP A 125 9.60 -5.29 -8.64
C ASP A 125 8.71 -5.96 -9.68
N HIS A 126 9.33 -6.68 -10.61
CA HIS A 126 8.61 -7.45 -11.62
C HIS A 126 7.69 -8.49 -10.98
N SER A 127 8.17 -9.24 -9.99
CA SER A 127 7.38 -10.32 -9.36
C SER A 127 6.06 -9.83 -8.75
N ILE A 128 6.06 -8.61 -8.21
CA ILE A 128 4.88 -7.96 -7.64
C ILE A 128 4.03 -7.24 -8.70
N ALA A 129 4.66 -6.74 -9.76
CA ALA A 129 3.98 -6.06 -10.87
C ALA A 129 3.42 -7.02 -11.93
N CYS A 130 3.87 -8.28 -11.95
CA CYS A 130 3.56 -9.23 -13.01
C CYS A 130 2.06 -9.56 -13.03
N ALA A 131 1.38 -9.11 -14.08
CA ALA A 131 -0.07 -9.28 -14.23
C ALA A 131 -0.50 -10.75 -14.33
N SER A 132 0.39 -11.64 -14.75
CA SER A 132 0.10 -13.07 -14.97
C SER A 132 0.35 -13.92 -13.72
N ALA A 133 0.80 -13.33 -12.62
CA ALA A 133 1.21 -14.05 -11.42
C ALA A 133 0.37 -13.60 -10.20
N GLU A 134 1.06 -13.19 -9.15
CA GLU A 134 0.53 -13.02 -7.80
C GLU A 134 -0.57 -11.95 -7.68
N ARG A 135 -0.58 -10.97 -8.59
CA ARG A 135 -1.61 -9.93 -8.66
C ARG A 135 -3.03 -10.49 -8.81
N ILE A 136 -3.21 -11.58 -9.57
CA ILE A 136 -4.52 -12.20 -9.79
C ILE A 136 -5.04 -12.85 -8.50
N GLU A 137 -4.18 -13.58 -7.80
CA GLU A 137 -4.55 -14.24 -6.54
C GLU A 137 -4.92 -13.21 -5.47
N ARG A 138 -4.11 -12.14 -5.31
CA ARG A 138 -4.45 -11.05 -4.37
C ARG A 138 -5.81 -10.43 -4.68
N HIS A 139 -6.07 -10.14 -5.96
CA HIS A 139 -7.34 -9.60 -6.40
C HIS A 139 -8.50 -10.51 -5.99
N ASN A 140 -8.40 -11.80 -6.30
CA ASN A 140 -9.43 -12.78 -6.01
C ASN A 140 -9.67 -12.93 -4.49
N ASP A 141 -8.60 -12.94 -3.69
CA ASP A 141 -8.70 -13.01 -2.24
C ASP A 141 -9.39 -11.78 -1.65
N ILE A 142 -9.07 -10.58 -2.14
CA ILE A 142 -9.75 -9.34 -1.73
C ILE A 142 -11.24 -9.42 -2.05
N VAL A 143 -11.62 -9.78 -3.28
CA VAL A 143 -13.02 -9.94 -3.69
C VAL A 143 -13.75 -10.95 -2.78
N ARG A 144 -13.13 -12.09 -2.50
CA ARG A 144 -13.71 -13.13 -1.63
C ARG A 144 -13.90 -12.65 -0.20
N VAL A 145 -12.89 -11.99 0.38
CA VAL A 145 -12.95 -11.45 1.74
C VAL A 145 -14.01 -10.36 1.84
N SER A 146 -14.05 -9.42 0.89
CA SER A 146 -15.08 -8.37 0.82
C SER A 146 -16.48 -8.99 0.79
N ALA A 147 -16.71 -9.97 -0.08
CA ALA A 147 -18.00 -10.64 -0.15
C ALA A 147 -18.35 -11.43 1.11
N ALA A 148 -17.37 -12.06 1.78
CA ALA A 148 -17.59 -12.74 3.05
C ALA A 148 -18.03 -11.76 4.15
N VAL A 149 -17.35 -10.62 4.27
CA VAL A 149 -17.70 -9.56 5.24
C VAL A 149 -19.12 -9.02 4.99
N VAL A 150 -19.47 -8.77 3.72
CA VAL A 150 -20.82 -8.28 3.36
C VAL A 150 -21.91 -9.30 3.72
N ARG A 151 -21.65 -10.59 3.50
CA ARG A 151 -22.60 -11.65 3.89
C ARG A 151 -22.73 -11.80 5.40
N ASP A 152 -21.64 -11.63 6.14
CA ASP A 152 -21.62 -11.74 7.60
C ASP A 152 -22.48 -10.66 8.28
N VAL A 153 -22.55 -9.46 7.69
CA VAL A 153 -23.45 -8.39 8.14
C VAL A 153 -24.89 -8.53 7.62
N GLY A 154 -25.23 -9.65 6.96
CA GLY A 154 -26.58 -9.96 6.47
C GLY A 154 -26.97 -9.25 5.17
N ALA A 155 -26.04 -8.56 4.49
CA ALA A 155 -26.31 -7.89 3.24
C ALA A 155 -26.17 -8.85 2.03
N ARG A 156 -26.93 -8.55 0.97
CA ARG A 156 -26.87 -9.32 -0.28
C ARG A 156 -25.72 -8.80 -1.14
N VAL A 157 -24.76 -9.68 -1.42
CA VAL A 157 -23.67 -9.49 -2.38
C VAL A 157 -23.84 -10.43 -3.56
N ASP A 158 -23.65 -9.93 -4.77
CA ASP A 158 -23.60 -10.72 -6.00
C ASP A 158 -22.20 -10.62 -6.60
N LEU A 159 -21.51 -11.77 -6.71
CA LEU A 159 -20.16 -11.86 -7.24
C LEU A 159 -20.23 -12.04 -8.75
N GLU A 160 -19.35 -11.36 -9.47
CA GLU A 160 -19.30 -11.37 -10.93
C GLU A 160 -20.74 -11.24 -11.49
N PRO A 161 -21.46 -10.11 -11.33
CA PRO A 161 -22.82 -9.97 -11.82
C PRO A 161 -22.87 -9.99 -13.36
N SER A 162 -23.44 -11.04 -13.94
CA SER A 162 -23.66 -11.12 -15.39
C SER A 162 -24.86 -10.27 -15.81
N ARG A 163 -24.80 -9.70 -17.02
CA ARG A 163 -25.89 -8.92 -17.63
C ARG A 163 -26.29 -7.68 -16.84
N LEU A 164 -25.36 -7.15 -16.04
CA LEU A 164 -25.55 -5.87 -15.37
C LEU A 164 -25.67 -4.74 -16.39
N PHE A 165 -24.87 -4.80 -17.46
CA PHE A 165 -24.89 -3.84 -18.57
C PHE A 165 -25.41 -4.48 -19.86
N PRO A 166 -25.96 -3.68 -20.80
CA PRO A 166 -26.62 -4.19 -22.01
C PRO A 166 -25.74 -5.07 -22.91
N ASP A 167 -24.44 -4.82 -22.97
CA ASP A 167 -23.50 -5.55 -23.82
C ASP A 167 -22.67 -6.61 -23.08
N ASP A 168 -22.81 -6.69 -21.75
CA ASP A 168 -22.08 -7.59 -20.83
C ASP A 168 -20.54 -7.60 -21.03
N LYS A 169 -19.98 -6.54 -21.65
CA LYS A 169 -18.53 -6.44 -21.91
C LYS A 169 -17.76 -5.91 -20.72
N LYS A 170 -18.45 -5.20 -19.83
CA LYS A 170 -17.91 -4.70 -18.56
C LYS A 170 -18.59 -5.48 -17.43
N ARG A 171 -17.79 -5.89 -16.45
CA ARG A 171 -18.30 -6.65 -15.32
C ARG A 171 -17.55 -6.18 -14.07
N PRO A 172 -18.22 -5.51 -13.11
CA PRO A 172 -17.61 -5.25 -11.82
C PRO A 172 -17.38 -6.59 -11.10
N ASP A 173 -16.47 -6.63 -10.13
CA ASP A 173 -16.19 -7.86 -9.39
C ASP A 173 -17.37 -8.28 -8.51
N PHE A 174 -18.09 -7.32 -7.94
CA PHE A 174 -19.29 -7.60 -7.17
C PHE A 174 -20.23 -6.40 -7.06
N THR A 175 -21.47 -6.67 -6.65
CA THR A 175 -22.46 -5.65 -6.29
C THR A 175 -23.04 -5.90 -4.91
N ILE A 176 -23.45 -4.83 -4.25
CA ILE A 176 -24.18 -4.88 -2.98
C ILE A 176 -25.56 -4.25 -3.21
N ALA A 177 -26.60 -4.98 -2.83
CA ALA A 177 -27.99 -4.57 -3.14
C ALA A 177 -28.41 -3.26 -2.45
N SER A 178 -27.86 -2.98 -1.26
CA SER A 178 -28.14 -1.77 -0.49
C SER A 178 -26.91 -1.36 0.32
N TRP A 179 -26.00 -0.65 -0.33
CA TRP A 179 -24.90 0.04 0.32
C TRP A 179 -25.35 1.48 0.62
N ASN A 180 -25.46 1.84 1.89
CA ASN A 180 -26.02 3.13 2.32
C ASN A 180 -27.40 3.45 1.69
N GLY A 181 -28.21 2.42 1.41
CA GLY A 181 -29.54 2.58 0.80
C GLY A 181 -29.57 2.48 -0.73
N GLU A 182 -28.42 2.39 -1.41
CA GLU A 182 -28.32 2.36 -2.86
C GLU A 182 -27.78 1.01 -3.39
N PHE A 183 -28.21 0.61 -4.58
CA PHE A 183 -27.55 -0.49 -5.30
C PHE A 183 -26.17 -0.03 -5.77
N THR A 184 -25.10 -0.69 -5.35
CA THR A 184 -23.73 -0.23 -5.61
C THR A 184 -22.86 -1.33 -6.18
N ALA A 185 -22.14 -1.01 -7.26
CA ALA A 185 -21.13 -1.87 -7.85
C ALA A 185 -19.73 -1.56 -7.30
N PHE A 186 -18.91 -2.60 -7.17
CA PHE A 186 -17.55 -2.55 -6.67
C PHE A 186 -16.62 -3.30 -7.63
N ASP A 187 -15.45 -2.73 -7.88
CA ASP A 187 -14.40 -3.32 -8.72
C ASP A 187 -13.08 -3.15 -7.97
N VAL A 188 -12.30 -4.22 -7.89
CA VAL A 188 -11.06 -4.32 -7.15
C VAL A 188 -9.90 -4.16 -8.10
N SER A 189 -8.89 -3.40 -7.70
CA SER A 189 -7.61 -3.39 -8.41
C SER A 189 -6.46 -3.36 -7.43
N VAL A 190 -5.53 -4.30 -7.62
CA VAL A 190 -4.23 -4.28 -6.96
C VAL A 190 -3.24 -3.60 -7.89
N VAL A 191 -2.61 -2.53 -7.43
CA VAL A 191 -1.72 -1.67 -8.20
C VAL A 191 -0.33 -1.70 -7.57
N SER A 192 0.66 -2.08 -8.36
CA SER A 192 2.05 -2.01 -7.93
C SER A 192 2.63 -0.61 -8.19
N PRO A 193 3.39 -0.04 -7.24
CA PRO A 193 4.11 1.22 -7.45
C PRO A 193 5.26 1.07 -8.47
N PHE A 194 5.66 -0.16 -8.81
CA PHE A 194 6.84 -0.46 -9.63
C PHE A 194 6.54 -0.80 -11.10
N THR A 195 5.28 -0.90 -11.52
CA THR A 195 4.94 -1.17 -12.94
C THR A 195 5.43 -0.02 -13.82
N SER A 196 6.01 -0.26 -14.99
CA SER A 196 6.61 0.77 -15.87
C SER A 196 5.80 2.07 -16.11
N SER A 197 4.47 2.03 -15.99
CA SER A 197 3.57 3.19 -16.09
C SER A 197 3.38 4.03 -14.81
N ASN A 198 3.88 3.58 -13.66
CA ASN A 198 3.59 4.11 -12.33
C ASN A 198 4.76 4.74 -11.53
N PRO A 199 6.07 4.43 -11.73
CA PRO A 199 7.13 4.90 -10.84
C PRO A 199 7.16 6.40 -10.66
N GLY A 200 7.05 7.18 -11.75
CA GLY A 200 7.02 8.65 -11.65
C GLY A 200 5.81 9.19 -10.87
N LYS A 201 4.69 8.46 -10.85
CA LYS A 201 3.49 8.84 -10.08
C LYS A 201 3.65 8.43 -8.62
N ALA A 202 4.03 7.18 -8.37
CA ALA A 202 4.21 6.63 -7.02
C ALA A 202 5.36 7.31 -6.27
N ALA A 203 6.40 7.75 -6.97
CA ALA A 203 7.52 8.50 -6.41
C ALA A 203 7.18 9.97 -6.11
N GLY A 204 6.15 10.52 -6.76
CA GLY A 204 5.81 11.94 -6.65
C GLY A 204 5.00 12.27 -5.39
N ASN A 205 4.05 11.42 -5.03
CA ASN A 205 3.16 11.63 -3.88
C ASN A 205 2.65 10.30 -3.30
N ILE A 206 2.39 10.27 -2.00
CA ILE A 206 1.78 9.12 -1.31
C ILE A 206 0.43 8.81 -1.95
N GLY A 207 0.22 7.55 -2.36
CA GLY A 207 -1.05 7.07 -2.90
C GLY A 207 -1.43 7.56 -4.30
N ALA A 208 -0.57 8.33 -4.99
CA ALA A 208 -0.92 8.93 -6.28
C ALA A 208 -1.24 7.90 -7.38
N HIS A 209 -0.55 6.75 -7.39
CA HIS A 209 -0.85 5.66 -8.32
C HIS A 209 -2.18 4.97 -8.00
N LEU A 210 -2.60 4.94 -6.72
CA LEU A 210 -3.91 4.42 -6.33
C LEU A 210 -5.02 5.38 -6.78
N ASN A 211 -4.88 6.67 -6.50
CA ASN A 211 -5.85 7.70 -6.93
C ASN A 211 -6.03 7.72 -8.44
N PHE A 212 -4.93 7.62 -9.19
CA PHE A 212 -4.99 7.55 -10.65
C PHE A 212 -5.71 6.29 -11.15
N ALA A 213 -5.52 5.14 -10.49
CA ALA A 213 -6.24 3.92 -10.82
C ALA A 213 -7.73 4.00 -10.46
N ALA A 214 -8.09 4.65 -9.34
CA ALA A 214 -9.46 4.90 -8.94
C ALA A 214 -10.21 5.74 -9.99
N ILE A 215 -9.64 6.88 -10.38
CA ILE A 215 -10.24 7.77 -11.40
C ILE A 215 -10.49 7.02 -12.70
N LYS A 216 -9.49 6.28 -13.19
CA LYS A 216 -9.63 5.48 -14.42
C LYS A 216 -10.71 4.41 -14.32
N MET A 217 -10.87 3.82 -13.14
CA MET A 217 -11.86 2.80 -12.89
C MET A 217 -13.27 3.40 -12.81
N GLU A 218 -13.43 4.56 -12.18
CA GLU A 218 -14.67 5.33 -12.19
C GLU A 218 -15.06 5.74 -13.61
N GLU A 219 -14.12 6.31 -14.38
CA GLU A 219 -14.32 6.65 -15.80
C GLU A 219 -14.80 5.44 -16.61
N LYS A 220 -14.21 4.26 -16.36
CA LYS A 220 -14.57 3.00 -17.04
C LYS A 220 -16.03 2.61 -16.85
N TYR A 221 -16.65 2.87 -15.69
CA TYR A 221 -18.01 2.41 -15.37
C TYR A 221 -19.06 3.54 -15.26
N SER A 222 -18.62 4.80 -15.29
CA SER A 222 -19.46 5.97 -15.00
C SER A 222 -20.73 6.08 -15.86
N GLU A 223 -20.62 5.84 -17.16
CA GLU A 223 -21.75 5.95 -18.09
C GLU A 223 -22.81 4.89 -17.81
N GLU A 224 -22.42 3.62 -17.76
CA GLU A 224 -23.39 2.54 -17.59
C GLU A 224 -24.04 2.52 -16.21
N LEU A 225 -23.30 2.85 -15.15
CA LEU A 225 -23.86 2.91 -13.79
C LEU A 225 -24.79 4.12 -13.60
N SER A 226 -24.49 5.25 -14.26
CA SER A 226 -25.38 6.41 -14.29
C SER A 226 -26.74 6.07 -14.93
N VAL A 227 -26.74 5.31 -16.03
CA VAL A 227 -27.99 4.84 -16.68
C VAL A 227 -28.80 3.92 -15.77
N LEU A 228 -28.15 3.12 -14.93
CA LEU A 228 -28.80 2.22 -13.97
C LEU A 228 -29.28 2.93 -12.70
N GLY A 229 -28.88 4.18 -12.46
CA GLY A 229 -29.08 4.84 -11.16
C GLY A 229 -28.39 4.08 -10.03
N ALA A 230 -27.20 3.55 -10.30
CA ALA A 230 -26.42 2.73 -9.40
C ALA A 230 -25.16 3.47 -8.93
N GLY A 231 -24.78 3.25 -7.68
CA GLY A 231 -23.53 3.74 -7.11
C GLY A 231 -22.33 2.94 -7.63
N PHE A 232 -21.14 3.54 -7.55
CA PHE A 232 -19.88 2.87 -7.83
C PHE A 232 -18.84 3.19 -6.76
N ILE A 233 -18.13 2.17 -6.29
CA ILE A 233 -17.01 2.35 -5.36
C ILE A 233 -15.80 1.55 -5.86
N PRO A 234 -14.74 2.21 -6.33
CA PRO A 234 -13.50 1.53 -6.68
C PRO A 234 -12.74 1.10 -5.41
N LEU A 235 -12.30 -0.16 -5.37
CA LEU A 235 -11.50 -0.70 -4.27
C LEU A 235 -10.05 -0.88 -4.74
N ILE A 236 -9.24 0.17 -4.54
CA ILE A 236 -7.86 0.21 -5.03
C ILE A 236 -6.87 -0.09 -3.91
N PHE A 237 -6.13 -1.18 -4.07
CA PHE A 237 -5.11 -1.65 -3.14
C PHE A 237 -3.72 -1.48 -3.72
N ASP A 238 -2.79 -1.07 -2.90
CA ASP A 238 -1.36 -1.12 -3.18
C ASP A 238 -0.84 -2.54 -3.04
N ALA A 239 0.02 -2.98 -3.96
CA ALA A 239 0.63 -4.29 -3.91
C ALA A 239 1.55 -4.52 -2.69
N LEU A 240 2.05 -3.46 -2.06
CA LEU A 240 2.75 -3.47 -0.76
C LEU A 240 1.79 -3.38 0.45
N GLY A 241 0.48 -3.47 0.21
CA GLY A 241 -0.54 -3.73 1.22
C GLY A 241 -1.33 -2.51 1.70
N GLY A 242 -0.98 -1.31 1.25
CA GLY A 242 -1.69 -0.09 1.64
C GLY A 242 -2.99 0.12 0.86
N PHE A 243 -3.99 0.74 1.47
CA PHE A 243 -5.20 1.18 0.79
C PHE A 243 -5.79 2.42 1.50
N PRO A 244 -6.56 3.27 0.79
CA PRO A 244 -7.14 4.50 1.36
C PRO A 244 -8.05 4.26 2.57
#